data_AF-A0A0F9K418-F1
#
_entry.id   AF-A0A0F9K418-F1
#
_cell.length_a   1.000
_cell.length_b   1.000
_cell.length_c   1.000
_cell.angle_alpha   90.00
_cell.angle_beta   90.00
_cell.angle_gamma   90.00
#
_symmetry.space_group_name_H-M   'P 1'
#
loop_
_entity.id
_entity.type
_entity.pdbx_description
1 polymer ?
#
loop_
_entity_poly.entity_id
_entity_poly.type
_entity_poly.pdbx_seq_one_letter_code
_entity_poly.pdbx_strand_id
1 'polypeptide(L)'
;MKVSLKLDADDQENDRSVMIYWKQFKSLVFHKWHVLKAGLMIGNIPLWRLIIHDWSKFTPVEFVNYARFKYGRKDTAGWARAWLHHLHHNPHHPEHWILSWRGNPDFYNSIGKGIAPFITMLSMPETYAREMVADMMATSKEVTGSYDIAVWLNENGPKMRLHDGTIARLGKAMVDAGYYFTDNSPWSYMAGNKFKWWNLEVK
;
A
#
# COMPACT_ATOMS: atom_id res chain seq x y z
N MET A 1 -50.07 -23.30 5.23
CA MET A 1 -49.13 -24.14 4.47
C MET A 1 -47.81 -23.37 4.35
N LYS A 2 -46.79 -23.70 5.14
CA LYS A 2 -45.45 -23.08 5.01
C LYS A 2 -44.75 -23.74 3.83
N VAL A 3 -44.69 -23.06 2.69
CA VAL A 3 -43.84 -23.49 1.57
C VAL A 3 -42.41 -23.10 1.93
N SER A 4 -41.63 -24.08 2.39
CA SER A 4 -40.19 -23.92 2.59
C SER A 4 -39.53 -24.14 1.24
N LEU A 5 -39.29 -23.07 0.48
CA LEU A 5 -38.47 -23.13 -0.73
C LEU A 5 -37.03 -23.44 -0.31
N LYS A 6 -36.60 -24.69 -0.51
CA LYS A 6 -35.18 -25.03 -0.47
C LYS A 6 -34.57 -24.45 -1.74
N LEU A 7 -33.68 -23.48 -1.60
CA LEU A 7 -32.87 -22.99 -2.71
C LEU A 7 -31.95 -24.11 -3.19
N ASP A 8 -31.90 -24.30 -4.51
CA ASP A 8 -31.05 -25.28 -5.15
C ASP A 8 -29.56 -24.93 -4.97
N ALA A 9 -28.67 -25.92 -5.11
CA ALA A 9 -27.24 -25.75 -4.84
C ALA A 9 -26.58 -24.67 -5.73
N ASP A 10 -27.06 -24.51 -6.96
CA ASP A 10 -26.58 -23.50 -7.92
C ASP A 10 -26.97 -22.07 -7.47
N ASP A 11 -28.20 -21.89 -6.99
CA ASP A 11 -28.64 -20.61 -6.41
C ASP A 11 -27.86 -20.26 -5.14
N GLN A 12 -27.51 -21.25 -4.31
CA GLN A 12 -26.69 -21.03 -3.11
C GLN A 12 -25.24 -20.69 -3.44
N GLU A 13 -24.67 -21.24 -4.51
CA GLU A 13 -23.33 -20.91 -4.99
C GLU A 13 -23.30 -19.51 -5.62
N ASN A 14 -24.33 -19.16 -6.40
CA ASN A 14 -24.48 -17.85 -7.02
C ASN A 14 -24.68 -16.74 -5.96
N ASP A 15 -25.55 -16.95 -4.97
CA ASP A 15 -25.79 -16.00 -3.87
C ASP A 15 -24.54 -15.80 -3.00
N ARG A 16 -23.79 -16.88 -2.73
CA ARG A 16 -22.45 -16.78 -2.12
C ARG A 16 -21.51 -15.94 -2.96
N SER A 17 -21.52 -16.09 -4.29
CA SER A 17 -20.65 -15.36 -5.20
C SER A 17 -20.96 -13.85 -5.19
N VAL A 18 -22.23 -13.47 -5.24
CA VAL A 18 -22.66 -12.06 -5.19
C VAL A 18 -22.25 -11.42 -3.87
N MET A 19 -22.42 -12.14 -2.75
CA MET A 19 -22.05 -11.66 -1.42
C MET A 19 -20.54 -11.37 -1.29
N ILE A 20 -19.65 -12.20 -1.85
CA ILE A 20 -18.20 -11.96 -1.73
C ILE A 20 -17.75 -10.68 -2.46
N TYR A 21 -18.30 -10.43 -3.65
CA TYR A 21 -17.98 -9.23 -4.43
C TYR A 21 -18.57 -7.98 -3.77
N TRP A 22 -19.77 -8.07 -3.19
CA TRP A 22 -20.35 -6.98 -2.44
C TRP A 22 -19.54 -6.60 -1.19
N LYS A 23 -19.04 -7.59 -0.44
CA LYS A 23 -18.14 -7.36 0.70
C LYS A 23 -16.85 -6.68 0.27
N GLN A 24 -16.25 -7.12 -0.84
CA GLN A 24 -15.06 -6.48 -1.40
C GLN A 24 -15.34 -5.04 -1.82
N PHE A 25 -16.41 -4.79 -2.56
CA PHE A 25 -16.80 -3.46 -2.99
C PHE A 25 -16.99 -2.51 -1.80
N LYS A 26 -17.75 -2.92 -0.78
CA LYS A 26 -17.91 -2.14 0.46
C LYS A 26 -16.56 -1.82 1.11
N SER A 27 -15.70 -2.84 1.28
CA SER A 27 -14.36 -2.65 1.86
C SER A 27 -13.56 -1.59 1.10
N LEU A 28 -13.58 -1.61 -0.25
CA LEU A 28 -12.87 -0.64 -1.07
C LEU A 28 -13.43 0.77 -0.95
N VAL A 29 -14.76 0.91 -0.94
CA VAL A 29 -15.42 2.22 -0.81
C VAL A 29 -15.15 2.85 0.56
N PHE A 30 -15.22 2.05 1.64
CA PHE A 30 -14.90 2.53 2.99
C PHE A 30 -13.43 2.96 3.12
N HIS A 31 -12.50 2.17 2.58
CA HIS A 31 -11.07 2.51 2.60
C HIS A 31 -10.81 3.83 1.88
N LYS A 32 -11.30 3.98 0.64
CA LYS A 32 -11.14 5.20 -0.15
C LYS A 32 -11.75 6.43 0.53
N TRP A 33 -12.88 6.27 1.21
CA TRP A 33 -13.47 7.34 2.00
C TRP A 33 -12.57 7.79 3.16
N HIS A 34 -11.95 6.84 3.86
CA HIS A 34 -11.01 7.13 4.92
C HIS A 34 -9.71 7.74 4.40
N VAL A 35 -9.21 7.31 3.24
CA VAL A 35 -8.05 7.93 2.58
C VAL A 35 -8.34 9.36 2.19
N LEU A 36 -9.52 9.64 1.63
CA LEU A 36 -9.94 11.01 1.31
C LEU A 36 -9.93 11.88 2.58
N LYS A 37 -10.53 11.41 3.67
CA LYS A 37 -10.54 12.14 4.95
C LYS A 37 -9.14 12.38 5.51
N ALA A 38 -8.33 11.33 5.60
CA ALA A 38 -6.97 11.43 6.11
C ALA A 38 -6.11 12.37 5.23
N GLY A 39 -6.24 12.28 3.91
CA GLY A 39 -5.55 13.16 2.98
C GLY A 39 -5.93 14.63 3.12
N LEU A 40 -7.20 14.93 3.41
CA LEU A 40 -7.66 16.28 3.73
C LEU A 40 -7.11 16.79 5.09
N MET A 41 -6.87 15.89 6.04
CA MET A 41 -6.25 16.23 7.34
C MET A 41 -4.75 16.53 7.19
N ILE A 42 -4.02 15.74 6.40
CA ILE A 42 -2.57 15.91 6.15
C ILE A 42 -2.30 17.16 5.30
N GLY A 43 -3.15 17.43 4.30
CA GLY A 43 -2.98 18.53 3.35
C GLY A 43 -1.85 18.30 2.34
N ASN A 44 -1.75 19.22 1.37
CA ASN A 44 -0.77 19.19 0.27
C ASN A 44 -0.83 17.93 -0.61
N ILE A 45 -2.01 17.32 -0.76
CA ILE A 45 -2.29 16.25 -1.72
C ILE A 45 -3.36 16.78 -2.68
N PRO A 46 -3.17 16.72 -4.01
CA PRO A 46 -4.20 17.12 -4.95
C PRO A 46 -5.50 16.33 -4.73
N LEU A 47 -6.64 17.02 -4.66
CA LEU A 47 -7.92 16.37 -4.36
C LEU A 47 -8.26 15.23 -5.34
N TRP A 48 -7.98 15.42 -6.64
CA TRP A 48 -8.21 14.39 -7.65
C TRP A 48 -7.44 13.10 -7.34
N ARG A 49 -6.23 13.19 -6.76
CA ARG A 49 -5.40 12.04 -6.38
C ARG A 49 -6.05 11.25 -5.26
N LEU A 50 -6.60 11.92 -4.24
CA LEU A 50 -7.35 11.26 -3.17
C LEU A 50 -8.61 10.56 -3.69
N ILE A 51 -9.31 11.17 -4.65
CA ILE A 51 -10.48 10.58 -5.28
C ILE A 51 -10.11 9.30 -6.04
N ILE A 52 -9.01 9.31 -6.80
CA ILE A 52 -8.58 8.15 -7.60
C ILE A 52 -7.66 7.18 -6.86
N HIS A 53 -7.37 7.40 -5.58
CA HIS A 53 -6.52 6.50 -4.78
C HIS A 53 -6.93 5.04 -4.98
N ASP A 54 -5.99 4.16 -5.33
CA ASP A 54 -6.26 2.74 -5.57
C ASP A 54 -7.38 2.43 -6.57
N TRP A 55 -7.54 3.25 -7.61
CA TRP A 55 -8.54 3.00 -8.65
C TRP A 55 -8.35 1.64 -9.33
N SER A 56 -7.12 1.13 -9.41
CA SER A 56 -6.82 -0.17 -9.99
C SER A 56 -7.48 -1.33 -9.22
N LYS A 57 -7.85 -1.16 -7.95
CA LYS A 57 -8.56 -2.20 -7.15
C LYS A 57 -9.94 -2.54 -7.69
N PHE A 58 -10.51 -1.70 -8.57
CA PHE A 58 -11.77 -1.97 -9.27
C PHE A 58 -11.60 -2.70 -10.60
N THR A 59 -10.36 -2.92 -11.06
CA THR A 59 -10.10 -3.72 -12.26
C THR A 59 -10.36 -5.20 -11.99
N PRO A 60 -10.71 -6.02 -13.00
CA PRO A 60 -10.92 -7.45 -12.81
C PRO A 60 -9.69 -8.19 -12.24
N VAL A 61 -8.48 -7.74 -12.58
CA VAL A 61 -7.23 -8.37 -12.11
C VAL A 61 -7.05 -8.22 -10.60
N GLU A 62 -7.50 -7.12 -10.00
CA GLU A 62 -7.40 -6.91 -8.55
C GLU A 62 -8.70 -7.30 -7.84
N PHE A 63 -9.83 -6.76 -8.27
CA PHE A 63 -11.12 -6.88 -7.58
C PHE A 63 -11.52 -8.33 -7.35
N VAL A 64 -11.52 -9.13 -8.43
CA VAL A 64 -11.97 -10.53 -8.38
C VAL A 64 -11.02 -11.38 -7.53
N ASN A 65 -9.72 -11.20 -7.69
CA ASN A 65 -8.71 -11.98 -7.00
C ASN A 65 -8.68 -11.65 -5.49
N TYR A 66 -8.79 -10.38 -5.11
CA TYR A 66 -8.91 -10.00 -3.69
C TYR A 66 -10.23 -10.49 -3.08
N ALA A 67 -11.36 -10.35 -3.77
CA ALA A 67 -12.66 -10.82 -3.27
C ALA A 67 -12.63 -12.33 -2.99
N ARG A 68 -12.12 -13.12 -3.95
CA ARG A 68 -11.96 -14.58 -3.80
C ARG A 68 -11.02 -14.92 -2.66
N PHE A 69 -9.85 -14.28 -2.58
CA PHE A 69 -8.88 -14.56 -1.54
C PHE A 69 -9.39 -14.24 -0.12
N LYS A 70 -10.05 -13.07 0.05
CA LYS A 70 -10.48 -12.57 1.36
C LYS A 70 -11.79 -13.19 1.84
N TYR A 71 -12.77 -13.39 0.95
CA TYR A 71 -14.13 -13.78 1.32
C TYR A 71 -14.61 -15.09 0.70
N GLY A 72 -13.91 -15.61 -0.30
CA GLY A 72 -14.27 -16.84 -1.02
C GLY A 72 -13.21 -17.93 -0.88
N ARG A 73 -12.95 -18.66 -1.97
CA ARG A 73 -11.88 -19.66 -2.02
C ARG A 73 -10.52 -18.97 -2.08
N LYS A 74 -9.66 -19.26 -1.09
CA LYS A 74 -8.29 -18.77 -1.04
C LYS A 74 -7.51 -19.20 -2.29
N ASP A 75 -7.21 -18.24 -3.16
CA ASP A 75 -6.38 -18.39 -4.36
C ASP A 75 -5.11 -17.54 -4.18
N THR A 76 -4.03 -18.17 -3.72
CA THR A 76 -2.76 -17.49 -3.44
C THR A 76 -2.08 -16.97 -4.71
N ALA A 77 -2.24 -17.67 -5.84
CA ALA A 77 -1.67 -17.26 -7.12
C ALA A 77 -2.43 -16.05 -7.70
N GLY A 78 -3.76 -16.08 -7.63
CA GLY A 78 -4.62 -14.94 -7.97
C GLY A 78 -4.31 -13.74 -7.08
N TRP A 79 -4.19 -13.94 -5.77
CA TRP A 79 -3.80 -12.90 -4.83
C TRP A 79 -2.41 -12.31 -5.15
N ALA A 80 -1.41 -13.14 -5.41
CA ALA A 80 -0.06 -12.67 -5.73
C ALA A 80 -0.03 -11.84 -7.02
N ARG A 81 -0.79 -12.24 -8.05
CA ARG A 81 -0.94 -11.47 -9.29
C ARG A 81 -1.59 -10.11 -9.03
N ALA A 82 -2.68 -10.08 -8.26
CA ALA A 82 -3.35 -8.84 -7.89
C ALA A 82 -2.44 -7.92 -7.06
N TRP A 83 -1.73 -8.47 -6.08
CA TRP A 83 -0.78 -7.75 -5.23
C TRP A 83 0.35 -7.13 -6.03
N LEU A 84 0.96 -7.89 -6.96
CA LEU A 84 2.00 -7.38 -7.84
C LEU A 84 1.48 -6.22 -8.71
N HIS A 85 0.30 -6.38 -9.31
CA HIS A 85 -0.33 -5.34 -10.14
C HIS A 85 -0.60 -4.08 -9.32
N HIS A 86 -1.21 -4.21 -8.14
CA HIS A 86 -1.54 -3.10 -7.24
C HIS A 86 -0.29 -2.31 -6.82
N LEU A 87 0.76 -3.00 -6.36
CA LEU A 87 2.01 -2.37 -5.94
C LEU A 87 2.69 -1.59 -7.06
N HIS A 88 2.69 -2.11 -8.30
CA HIS A 88 3.36 -1.45 -9.43
C HIS A 88 2.45 -0.47 -10.18
N HIS A 89 1.13 -0.50 -9.97
CA HIS A 89 0.20 0.45 -10.59
C HIS A 89 -0.03 1.69 -9.72
N ASN A 90 0.05 1.57 -8.39
CA ASN A 90 -0.26 2.65 -7.46
C ASN A 90 1.03 3.24 -6.86
N PRO A 91 1.46 4.45 -7.24
CA PRO A 91 2.79 4.94 -6.89
C PRO A 91 2.95 5.43 -5.44
N HIS A 92 1.91 5.36 -4.61
CA HIS A 92 2.05 5.56 -3.17
C HIS A 92 2.62 4.33 -2.46
N HIS A 93 2.72 3.17 -3.14
CA HIS A 93 3.50 2.04 -2.62
C HIS A 93 5.00 2.23 -2.91
N PRO A 94 5.89 2.00 -1.92
CA PRO A 94 7.33 2.04 -2.15
C PRO A 94 7.81 1.10 -3.25
N GLU A 95 7.17 -0.06 -3.40
CA GLU A 95 7.51 -1.08 -4.38
C GLU A 95 7.37 -0.59 -5.83
N HIS A 96 6.50 0.38 -6.09
CA HIS A 96 6.41 1.04 -7.40
C HIS A 96 7.74 1.69 -7.84
N TRP A 97 8.51 2.16 -6.86
CA TRP A 97 9.77 2.89 -7.08
C TRP A 97 11.00 1.98 -6.99
N ILE A 98 10.81 0.67 -7.12
CA ILE A 98 11.90 -0.30 -7.12
C ILE A 98 12.20 -0.69 -8.56
N LEU A 99 13.39 -0.33 -9.02
CA LEU A 99 13.96 -0.90 -10.23
C LEU A 99 14.57 -2.26 -9.86
N SER A 100 13.86 -3.33 -10.19
CA SER A 100 14.34 -4.71 -10.07
C SER A 100 14.65 -5.26 -11.46
N TRP A 101 15.89 -5.66 -11.70
CA TRP A 101 16.34 -6.20 -12.98
C TRP A 101 16.92 -7.60 -12.80
N ARG A 102 16.52 -8.53 -13.67
CA ARG A 102 17.10 -9.88 -13.79
C ARG A 102 17.62 -10.17 -15.20
N GLY A 103 17.70 -9.16 -16.06
CA GLY A 103 18.06 -9.33 -17.47
C GLY A 103 19.57 -9.29 -17.72
N ASN A 104 19.94 -9.04 -18.97
CA ASN A 104 21.32 -9.18 -19.44
C ASN A 104 22.30 -8.26 -18.66
N PRO A 105 23.33 -8.82 -17.99
CA PRO A 105 24.36 -8.04 -17.31
C PRO A 105 25.15 -7.13 -18.28
N ASP A 106 25.26 -7.46 -19.55
CA ASP A 106 25.96 -6.64 -20.55
C ASP A 106 25.22 -5.33 -20.85
N PHE A 107 23.89 -5.37 -20.91
CA PHE A 107 23.06 -4.16 -21.04
C PHE A 107 23.19 -3.28 -19.80
N TYR A 108 23.26 -3.90 -18.63
CA TYR A 108 23.43 -3.15 -17.39
C TYR A 108 24.78 -2.44 -17.32
N ASN A 109 25.86 -3.12 -17.72
CA ASN A 109 27.19 -2.51 -17.73
C ASN A 109 27.29 -1.35 -18.74
N SER A 110 26.44 -1.33 -19.78
CA SER A 110 26.45 -0.27 -20.81
C SER A 110 25.71 1.02 -20.40
N ILE A 111 24.75 0.96 -19.48
CA ILE A 111 23.98 2.12 -18.99
C ILE A 111 24.71 2.94 -17.89
N GLY A 112 25.91 2.53 -17.47
CA GLY A 112 26.84 3.32 -16.65
C GLY A 112 26.83 3.03 -15.15
N LYS A 113 27.82 3.60 -14.43
CA LYS A 113 27.98 3.48 -12.97
C LYS A 113 26.91 4.30 -12.26
N GLY A 114 26.08 3.68 -11.43
CA GLY A 114 25.11 4.41 -10.57
C GLY A 114 23.77 3.70 -10.34
N ILE A 115 23.48 2.66 -11.11
CA ILE A 115 22.42 1.70 -10.78
C ILE A 115 23.08 0.60 -9.93
N ALA A 116 22.32 -0.16 -9.13
CA ALA A 116 22.80 -1.41 -8.50
C ALA A 116 22.32 -2.63 -9.31
N PRO A 117 23.12 -3.71 -9.44
CA PRO A 117 22.92 -4.75 -10.44
C PRO A 117 21.65 -5.61 -10.27
N PHE A 118 20.95 -5.48 -9.14
CA PHE A 118 19.78 -6.31 -8.83
C PHE A 118 18.55 -5.50 -8.42
N ILE A 119 18.73 -4.57 -7.47
CA ILE A 119 17.62 -3.78 -6.90
C ILE A 119 18.12 -2.36 -6.65
N THR A 120 17.48 -1.38 -7.28
CA THR A 120 17.70 0.04 -7.01
C THR A 120 16.41 0.66 -6.50
N MET A 121 16.44 1.22 -5.29
CA MET A 121 15.30 1.96 -4.72
C MET A 121 15.39 3.42 -5.16
N LEU A 122 14.32 3.96 -5.72
CA LEU A 122 14.22 5.36 -6.11
C LEU A 122 13.43 6.17 -5.08
N SER A 123 13.70 7.48 -5.01
CA SER A 123 12.94 8.36 -4.14
C SER A 123 11.51 8.51 -4.64
N MET A 124 10.54 8.18 -3.79
CA MET A 124 9.12 8.48 -4.00
C MET A 124 8.91 10.01 -3.95
N PRO A 125 8.17 10.61 -4.89
CA PRO A 125 7.81 12.02 -4.83
C PRO A 125 6.88 12.37 -3.64
N GLU A 126 6.90 13.62 -3.19
CA GLU A 126 6.25 14.03 -1.93
C GLU A 126 4.73 13.83 -1.96
N THR A 127 4.07 14.10 -3.08
CA THR A 127 2.62 13.88 -3.20
C THR A 127 2.22 12.43 -2.95
N TYR A 128 3.08 11.45 -3.30
CA TYR A 128 2.82 10.03 -3.11
C TYR A 128 3.21 9.59 -1.70
N ALA A 129 4.25 10.16 -1.11
CA ALA A 129 4.59 9.93 0.29
C ALA A 129 3.45 10.42 1.22
N ARG A 130 2.84 11.56 0.92
CA ARG A 130 1.65 12.04 1.63
C ARG A 130 0.43 11.14 1.42
N GLU A 131 0.20 10.69 0.19
CA GLU A 131 -0.85 9.71 -0.12
C GLU A 131 -0.65 8.41 0.66
N MET A 132 0.60 7.95 0.79
CA MET A 132 0.97 6.77 1.56
C MET A 132 0.68 6.93 3.06
N VAL A 133 0.94 8.10 3.65
CA VAL A 133 0.55 8.38 5.04
C VAL A 133 -0.97 8.38 5.19
N ALA A 134 -1.71 8.94 4.22
CA ALA A 134 -3.18 8.90 4.22
C ALA A 134 -3.72 7.46 4.14
N ASP A 135 -3.10 6.61 3.32
CA ASP A 135 -3.41 5.18 3.20
C ASP A 135 -3.18 4.40 4.50
N MET A 136 -2.04 4.67 5.18
CA MET A 136 -1.76 4.10 6.50
C MET A 136 -2.76 4.54 7.55
N MET A 137 -3.13 5.83 7.57
CA MET A 137 -4.13 6.38 8.48
C MET A 137 -5.50 5.75 8.25
N ALA A 138 -5.91 5.56 6.99
CA ALA A 138 -7.15 4.89 6.64
C ALA A 138 -7.17 3.43 7.08
N THR A 139 -6.08 2.70 6.83
CA THR A 139 -5.92 1.32 7.31
C THR A 139 -6.00 1.24 8.84
N SER A 140 -5.33 2.16 9.55
CA SER A 140 -5.42 2.21 11.01
C SER A 140 -6.85 2.46 11.47
N LYS A 141 -7.59 3.34 10.77
CA LYS A 141 -8.98 3.64 11.10
C LYS A 141 -9.88 2.42 10.97
N GLU A 142 -9.66 1.59 9.94
CA GLU A 142 -10.43 0.35 9.74
C GLU A 142 -10.10 -0.73 10.77
N VAL A 143 -8.83 -0.85 11.16
CA VAL A 143 -8.36 -1.91 12.07
C VAL A 143 -8.58 -1.56 13.54
N THR A 144 -8.29 -0.32 13.93
CA THR A 144 -8.25 0.12 15.34
C THR A 144 -9.38 1.08 15.71
N GLY A 145 -10.07 1.65 14.72
CA GLY A 145 -11.03 2.73 14.94
C GLY A 145 -10.40 4.12 15.10
N SER A 146 -9.08 4.26 14.99
CA SER A 146 -8.35 5.53 15.09
C SER A 146 -7.54 5.83 13.83
N TYR A 147 -7.38 7.11 13.47
CA TYR A 147 -6.44 7.51 12.40
C TYR A 147 -4.98 7.56 12.86
N ASP A 148 -4.72 7.28 14.14
CA ASP A 148 -3.36 7.18 14.69
C ASP A 148 -2.64 5.95 14.12
N ILE A 149 -1.54 6.16 13.39
CA ILE A 149 -0.73 5.10 12.77
C ILE A 149 0.41 4.61 13.67
N ALA A 150 0.61 5.18 14.86
CA ALA A 150 1.75 4.85 15.73
C ALA A 150 1.79 3.36 16.08
N VAL A 151 0.63 2.75 16.38
CA VAL A 151 0.52 1.31 16.66
C VAL A 151 0.99 0.48 15.45
N TRP A 152 0.49 0.82 14.26
CA TRP A 152 0.86 0.12 13.03
C TRP A 152 2.35 0.28 12.71
N LEU A 153 2.90 1.49 12.89
CA LEU A 153 4.31 1.79 12.63
C LEU A 153 5.25 1.10 13.62
N ASN A 154 4.84 0.88 14.87
CA ASN A 154 5.65 0.12 15.82
C ASN A 154 5.90 -1.31 15.32
N GLU A 155 4.90 -1.91 14.66
CA GLU A 155 4.98 -3.29 14.15
C GLU A 155 5.59 -3.38 12.75
N ASN A 156 5.33 -2.40 11.89
CA ASN A 156 5.65 -2.47 10.46
C ASN A 156 6.78 -1.53 10.04
N GLY A 157 6.92 -0.36 10.68
CA GLY A 157 7.95 0.63 10.37
C GLY A 157 9.37 0.07 10.34
N PRO A 158 9.81 -0.76 11.31
CA PRO A 158 11.14 -1.38 11.29
C PRO A 158 11.39 -2.36 10.14
N LYS A 159 10.32 -2.86 9.49
CA LYS A 159 10.40 -3.83 8.38
C LYS A 159 10.44 -3.15 7.01
N MET A 160 10.11 -1.86 6.95
CA MET A 160 10.05 -1.11 5.71
C MET A 160 11.45 -0.84 5.17
N ARG A 161 11.62 -1.06 3.86
CA ARG A 161 12.85 -0.73 3.14
C ARG A 161 12.52 0.39 2.16
N LEU A 162 13.05 1.58 2.41
CA LEU A 162 12.71 2.81 1.71
C LEU A 162 13.98 3.55 1.31
N HIS A 163 13.92 4.28 0.21
CA HIS A 163 14.96 5.26 -0.16
C HIS A 163 14.98 6.42 0.86
N ASP A 164 16.16 6.95 1.22
CA ASP A 164 16.31 8.02 2.22
C ASP A 164 15.45 9.26 1.91
N GLY A 165 15.36 9.64 0.64
CA GLY A 165 14.49 10.72 0.19
C GLY A 165 12.99 10.44 0.39
N THR A 166 12.56 9.16 0.36
CA THR A 166 11.19 8.75 0.70
C THR A 166 10.98 8.85 2.22
N ILE A 167 11.94 8.36 3.01
CA ILE A 167 11.92 8.43 4.48
C ILE A 167 11.74 9.89 4.94
N ALA A 168 12.55 10.82 4.41
CA ALA A 168 12.45 12.23 4.75
C ALA A 168 11.08 12.85 4.43
N ARG A 169 10.48 12.48 3.28
CA ARG A 169 9.16 12.98 2.86
C ARG A 169 8.03 12.39 3.69
N LEU A 170 8.11 11.11 4.07
CA LEU A 170 7.18 10.49 5.02
C LEU A 170 7.26 11.19 6.37
N GLY A 171 8.47 11.44 6.87
CA GLY A 171 8.70 12.21 8.09
C GLY A 171 7.99 13.55 8.08
N LYS A 172 8.21 14.34 7.02
CA LYS A 172 7.54 15.63 6.81
C LYS A 172 6.01 15.49 6.79
N ALA A 173 5.48 14.53 6.04
CA ALA A 173 4.03 14.29 5.96
C ALA A 173 3.42 13.91 7.31
N MET A 174 4.14 13.14 8.13
CA MET A 174 3.71 12.78 9.48
C MET A 174 3.73 13.99 10.43
N VAL A 175 4.76 14.85 10.38
CA VAL A 175 4.76 16.10 11.16
C VAL A 175 3.58 16.99 10.79
N ASP A 176 3.31 17.16 9.49
CA ASP A 176 2.16 17.94 9.02
C ASP A 176 0.82 17.33 9.48
N ALA A 177 0.77 16.01 9.67
CA ALA A 177 -0.38 15.29 10.22
C ALA A 177 -0.47 15.33 11.76
N GLY A 178 0.45 16.02 12.44
CA GLY A 178 0.45 16.21 13.89
C GLY A 178 1.27 15.19 14.69
N TYR A 179 2.06 14.32 14.04
CA TYR A 179 2.93 13.39 14.74
C TYR A 179 4.21 14.07 15.23
N TYR A 180 4.65 13.67 16.42
CA TYR A 180 5.94 14.02 16.98
C TYR A 180 6.79 12.76 17.15
N PHE A 181 8.06 12.84 16.77
CA PHE A 181 9.00 11.73 16.90
C PHE A 181 9.61 11.77 18.30
N THR A 182 9.57 10.64 19.00
CA THR A 182 10.27 10.46 20.28
C THR A 182 11.41 9.47 20.09
N ASP A 183 12.47 9.57 20.90
CA ASP A 183 13.62 8.65 20.84
C ASP A 183 13.24 7.18 21.07
N ASN A 184 12.08 6.92 21.70
CA ASN A 184 11.58 5.58 21.99
C ASN A 184 10.70 4.98 20.88
N SER A 185 10.42 5.73 19.81
CA SER A 185 9.62 5.22 18.69
C SER A 185 10.50 4.35 17.78
N PRO A 186 10.16 3.07 17.51
CA PRO A 186 10.93 2.19 16.61
C PRO A 186 11.06 2.70 15.16
N TRP A 187 10.22 3.67 14.80
CA TRP A 187 10.17 4.35 13.50
C TRP A 187 10.75 5.78 13.56
N SER A 188 11.46 6.15 14.63
CA SER A 188 12.11 7.46 14.78
C SER A 188 13.12 7.79 13.68
N TYR A 189 13.63 6.78 12.97
CA TYR A 189 14.47 6.98 11.77
C TYR A 189 13.75 7.77 10.67
N MET A 190 12.40 7.74 10.63
CA MET A 190 11.59 8.53 9.71
C MET A 190 11.63 10.04 10.00
N ALA A 191 12.13 10.46 11.17
CA ALA A 191 12.32 11.88 11.53
C ALA A 191 13.42 12.58 10.71
N GLY A 192 14.09 11.88 9.79
CA GLY A 192 15.10 12.47 8.90
C GLY A 192 16.47 12.67 9.53
N ASN A 193 16.71 12.18 10.76
CA ASN A 193 18.01 12.25 11.42
C ASN A 193 18.29 10.98 12.23
N LYS A 194 18.74 9.93 11.55
CA LYS A 194 19.78 8.96 12.00
C LYS A 194 19.78 7.77 11.03
N PHE A 195 20.99 7.35 10.66
CA PHE A 195 21.38 6.20 9.84
C PHE A 195 21.63 6.45 8.34
N LYS A 196 22.90 6.77 8.07
CA LYS A 196 23.61 6.43 6.82
C LYS A 196 23.56 4.91 6.61
N TRP A 197 22.71 4.42 5.71
CA TRP A 197 22.82 3.05 5.21
C TRP A 197 23.30 3.03 3.77
N TRP A 198 24.54 3.46 3.54
CA TRP A 198 25.33 3.11 2.34
C TRP A 198 26.84 3.13 2.67
N ASN A 199 27.25 2.26 3.59
CA ASN A 199 28.61 1.69 3.57
C ASN A 199 28.47 0.21 3.18
N LEU A 200 28.03 -0.04 1.95
CA LEU A 200 28.52 -1.21 1.25
C LEU A 200 29.91 -0.81 0.76
N GLU A 201 30.91 -1.04 1.61
CA GLU A 201 32.29 -1.16 1.14
C GLU A 201 32.28 -2.27 0.09
N VAL A 202 32.33 -1.86 -1.17
CA VAL A 202 32.83 -2.72 -2.24
C VAL A 202 34.32 -2.88 -1.94
N LYS A 203 34.67 -3.98 -1.28
CA LYS A 203 36.03 -4.53 -1.36
C LYS A 203 36.20 -5.20 -2.70
#